data_AF-A0A1Y5D2Q7-F1
#
_entry.id   AF-A0A1Y5D2Q7-F1
#
_cell.length_a   1.000
_cell.length_b   1.000
_cell.length_c   1.000
_cell.angle_alpha   90.00
_cell.angle_beta   90.00
_cell.angle_gamma   90.00
#
_symmetry.space_group_name_H-M   'P 1'
#
loop_
_entity.id
_entity.type
_entity.pdbx_description
1 polymer ?
#
loop_
_entity_poly.entity_id
_entity_poly.type
_entity_poly.pdbx_seq_one_letter_code
_entity_poly.pdbx_strand_id
1 'polypeptide(L)'
;MVTEIKIIVADDHPLFRGALTRTIEDLVNTKQQKILVSEAHSVDGVYQLLEKSDDYDLVLLDVHFPGTNGLSGLANLRGCFPLVPIAMISGSDSSDIIALAEELGASGFLSKSAHPEVIAQAINALLIGDNCFPDIDAIPKDAINREIGEVAEKVASLTPAQFKIFTLVCDGLLNKQIAYELNIAENTVKTHLSNIFTKFNVRKRTNLIILANLLNVEAT
;
A
#
# COMPACT_ATOMS: atom_id res chain seq x y z
N MET A 1 20.85 32.33 -0.55
CA MET A 1 21.33 30.96 -0.30
C MET A 1 20.43 30.04 -1.10
N VAL A 2 20.97 29.00 -1.74
CA VAL A 2 20.13 28.03 -2.47
C VAL A 2 19.46 27.15 -1.42
N THR A 3 18.14 27.06 -1.43
CA THR A 3 17.40 26.15 -0.55
C THR A 3 17.46 24.76 -1.17
N GLU A 4 18.05 23.80 -0.46
CA GLU A 4 18.11 22.41 -0.91
C GLU A 4 16.89 21.67 -0.35
N ILE A 5 16.13 21.01 -1.22
CA ILE A 5 14.98 20.18 -0.88
C ILE A 5 15.40 18.73 -1.08
N LYS A 6 15.28 17.90 -0.04
CA LYS A 6 15.70 16.49 -0.06
C LYS A 6 14.48 15.58 0.01
N ILE A 7 14.32 14.75 -1.02
CA ILE A 7 13.19 13.84 -1.14
C ILE A 7 13.69 12.41 -1.28
N ILE A 8 13.09 11.47 -0.56
CA ILE A 8 13.31 10.04 -0.76
C ILE A 8 12.19 9.48 -1.64
N VAL A 9 12.55 8.73 -2.69
CA VAL A 9 11.60 7.94 -3.48
C VAL A 9 11.86 6.46 -3.22
N ALA A 10 10.93 5.82 -2.52
CA ALA A 10 10.97 4.42 -2.14
C ALA A 10 9.94 3.63 -2.95
N ASP A 11 10.36 3.10 -4.10
CA ASP A 11 9.52 2.34 -5.02
C ASP A 11 10.34 1.22 -5.68
N ASP A 12 9.74 0.04 -5.88
CA ASP A 12 10.39 -1.13 -6.47
C ASP A 12 10.24 -1.23 -7.99
N HIS A 13 9.37 -0.43 -8.61
CA HIS A 13 9.13 -0.36 -10.05
C HIS A 13 10.12 0.63 -10.69
N PRO A 14 11.15 0.16 -11.42
CA PRO A 14 12.21 1.04 -11.92
C PRO A 14 11.71 2.12 -12.90
N LEU A 15 10.70 1.79 -13.72
CA LEU A 15 10.11 2.72 -14.68
C LEU A 15 9.33 3.84 -13.99
N PHE A 16 8.51 3.49 -13.00
CA PHE A 16 7.72 4.48 -12.26
C PHE A 16 8.64 5.38 -11.43
N ARG A 17 9.60 4.78 -10.71
CA ARG A 17 10.60 5.53 -9.96
C ARG A 17 11.37 6.52 -10.82
N GLY A 18 11.86 6.09 -11.99
CA GLY A 18 12.55 6.99 -12.92
C GLY A 18 11.68 8.13 -13.41
N ALA A 19 10.41 7.87 -13.76
CA ALA A 19 9.46 8.90 -14.19
C ALA A 19 9.12 9.89 -13.06
N LEU A 20 8.96 9.38 -11.84
CA LEU A 20 8.65 10.17 -10.65
C LEU A 20 9.84 11.04 -10.23
N THR A 21 11.06 10.47 -10.16
CA THR A 21 12.30 11.21 -9.93
C THR A 21 12.42 12.34 -10.94
N ARG A 22 12.17 12.07 -12.23
CA ARG A 22 12.21 13.11 -13.26
C ARG A 22 11.18 14.20 -13.04
N THR A 23 9.94 13.83 -12.73
CA THR A 23 8.86 14.78 -12.44
C THR A 23 9.21 15.67 -11.26
N ILE A 24 9.82 15.09 -10.21
CA ILE A 24 10.30 15.81 -9.02
C ILE A 24 11.45 16.76 -9.38
N GLU A 25 12.43 16.31 -10.17
CA GLU A 25 13.53 17.18 -10.60
C GLU A 25 13.05 18.36 -11.45
N ASP A 26 12.01 18.14 -12.27
CA ASP A 26 11.39 19.17 -13.10
C ASP A 26 10.53 20.15 -12.28
N LEU A 27 10.21 19.87 -10.99
CA LEU A 27 9.53 20.81 -10.09
C LEU A 27 10.37 22.06 -9.73
N VAL A 28 11.66 22.08 -10.07
CA VAL A 28 12.54 23.23 -9.79
C VAL A 28 12.05 24.46 -10.57
N ASN A 29 11.23 25.28 -9.90
CA ASN A 29 10.60 26.45 -10.51
C ASN A 29 11.48 27.71 -10.48
N THR A 30 12.59 27.71 -9.76
CA THR A 30 13.45 28.90 -9.63
C THR A 30 14.94 28.58 -9.59
N LYS A 31 15.78 29.52 -10.06
CA LYS A 31 17.25 29.45 -10.01
C LYS A 31 17.85 29.35 -8.59
N GLN A 32 17.02 29.29 -7.54
CA GLN A 32 17.41 29.35 -6.14
C GLN A 32 17.00 28.11 -5.33
N GLN A 33 16.38 27.11 -5.96
CA GLN A 33 16.04 25.84 -5.33
C GLN A 33 16.78 24.70 -6.01
N LYS A 34 17.29 23.76 -5.21
CA LYS A 34 17.90 22.53 -5.70
C LYS A 34 17.16 21.36 -5.08
N ILE A 35 16.62 20.47 -5.90
CA ILE A 35 15.99 19.24 -5.41
C ILE A 35 17.02 18.11 -5.49
N LEU A 36 17.19 17.38 -4.39
CA LEU A 36 18.01 16.18 -4.29
C LEU A 36 17.07 15.00 -4.07
N VAL A 37 17.00 14.11 -5.07
CA VAL A 37 16.21 12.89 -4.97
C VAL A 37 17.13 11.73 -4.58
N SER A 38 16.82 11.06 -3.48
CA SER A 38 17.46 9.82 -3.06
C SER A 38 16.53 8.64 -3.34
N GLU A 39 17.01 7.62 -4.04
CA GLU A 39 16.21 6.43 -4.34
C GLU A 39 16.45 5.33 -3.31
N ALA A 40 15.38 4.65 -2.89
CA ALA A 40 15.44 3.46 -2.07
C ALA A 40 14.70 2.30 -2.75
N HIS A 41 15.25 1.09 -2.62
CA HIS A 41 14.70 -0.14 -3.22
C HIS A 41 14.27 -1.17 -2.16
N SER A 42 14.49 -0.84 -0.89
CA SER A 42 14.08 -1.63 0.25
C SER A 42 13.84 -0.71 1.43
N VAL A 43 13.07 -1.21 2.40
CA VAL A 43 12.79 -0.53 3.66
C VAL A 43 14.07 -0.15 4.38
N ASP A 44 15.03 -1.08 4.46
CA ASP A 44 16.34 -0.84 5.07
C ASP A 44 17.10 0.30 4.36
N GLY A 45 16.93 0.44 3.04
CA GLY A 45 17.49 1.55 2.28
C GLY A 45 16.92 2.90 2.71
N VAL A 46 15.61 2.96 3.00
CA VAL A 46 14.97 4.17 3.54
C VAL A 46 15.52 4.50 4.92
N TYR A 47 15.63 3.51 5.81
CA TYR A 47 16.23 3.70 7.14
C TYR A 47 17.66 4.23 7.04
N GLN A 48 18.51 3.63 6.22
CA GLN A 48 19.89 4.06 6.06
C GLN A 48 20.03 5.49 5.52
N LEU A 49 19.08 5.95 4.70
CA LEU A 49 19.08 7.33 4.22
C LEU A 49 18.67 8.29 5.35
N LEU A 50 17.58 7.99 6.05
CA LEU A 50 17.08 8.82 7.14
C LEU A 50 18.05 8.86 8.33
N GLU A 51 18.73 7.76 8.66
CA GLU A 51 19.76 7.74 9.71
C GLU A 51 21.02 8.54 9.37
N LYS A 52 21.31 8.74 8.07
CA LYS A 52 22.46 9.53 7.62
C LYS A 52 22.18 11.02 7.63
N SER A 53 20.90 11.42 7.53
CA SER A 53 20.49 12.81 7.39
C SER A 53 19.07 12.97 7.90
N ASP A 54 18.88 13.75 8.97
CA ASP A 54 17.55 14.02 9.54
C ASP A 54 16.81 15.17 8.82
N ASP A 55 17.38 15.72 7.75
CA ASP A 55 16.89 16.90 7.02
C ASP A 55 16.19 16.55 5.69
N TYR A 56 15.61 15.35 5.60
CA TYR A 56 14.72 15.02 4.48
C TYR A 56 13.37 15.72 4.65
N ASP A 57 12.94 16.40 3.59
CA ASP A 57 11.70 17.18 3.58
C ASP A 57 10.47 16.31 3.24
N LEU A 58 10.67 15.20 2.53
CA LEU A 58 9.58 14.30 2.15
C LEU A 58 10.08 12.89 1.85
N VAL A 59 9.32 11.89 2.28
CA VAL A 59 9.46 10.50 1.85
C VAL A 59 8.24 10.10 1.04
N LEU A 60 8.47 9.69 -0.20
CA LEU A 60 7.47 9.08 -1.06
C LEU A 60 7.62 7.56 -0.96
N LEU A 61 6.65 6.90 -0.33
CA LEU A 61 6.71 5.47 -0.02
C LEU A 61 5.64 4.69 -0.79
N ASP A 62 6.07 3.72 -1.59
CA ASP A 62 5.14 2.80 -2.22
C ASP A 62 4.39 1.93 -1.19
N VAL A 63 3.08 1.75 -1.39
CA VAL A 63 2.26 0.87 -0.54
C VAL A 63 2.69 -0.59 -0.66
N HIS A 64 3.17 -1.01 -1.83
CA HIS A 64 3.61 -2.38 -2.10
C HIS A 64 5.13 -2.53 -2.01
N PHE A 65 5.77 -1.76 -1.14
CA PHE A 65 7.23 -1.74 -1.06
C PHE A 65 7.81 -3.06 -0.51
N PRO A 66 8.77 -3.70 -1.20
CA PRO A 66 9.35 -4.97 -0.79
C PRO A 66 9.92 -4.93 0.64
N GLY A 67 9.53 -5.93 1.44
CA GLY A 67 9.89 -6.01 2.87
C GLY A 67 8.86 -5.36 3.80
N THR A 68 7.81 -4.74 3.26
CA THR A 68 6.63 -4.30 4.00
C THR A 68 5.40 -5.12 3.64
N ASN A 69 4.46 -5.19 4.56
CA ASN A 69 3.09 -5.62 4.29
C ASN A 69 2.19 -4.37 4.32
N GLY A 70 1.87 -3.81 3.15
CA GLY A 70 1.02 -2.63 3.04
C GLY A 70 1.56 -1.44 3.85
N LEU A 71 0.71 -0.88 4.72
CA LEU A 71 1.04 0.31 5.53
C LEU A 71 1.99 0.04 6.71
N SER A 72 2.46 -1.19 6.92
CA SER A 72 3.45 -1.47 7.98
C SER A 72 4.77 -0.69 7.79
N GLY A 73 5.15 -0.37 6.54
CA GLY A 73 6.29 0.50 6.27
C GLY A 73 6.09 1.90 6.83
N LEU A 74 4.92 2.49 6.61
CA LEU A 74 4.53 3.79 7.14
C LEU A 74 4.52 3.79 8.68
N ALA A 75 3.86 2.80 9.29
CA ALA A 75 3.76 2.71 10.75
C ALA A 75 5.14 2.62 11.42
N ASN A 76 6.04 1.79 10.86
CA ASN A 76 7.39 1.64 11.39
C ASN A 76 8.21 2.93 11.22
N LEU A 77 8.15 3.56 10.04
CA LEU A 77 8.87 4.82 9.79
C LEU A 77 8.33 5.98 10.63
N ARG A 78 7.03 6.03 10.92
CA ARG A 78 6.48 7.00 11.90
C ARG A 78 6.98 6.77 13.31
N GLY A 79 7.10 5.51 13.73
CA GLY A 79 7.65 5.18 15.05
C GLY A 79 9.10 5.65 15.22
N CYS A 80 9.92 5.55 14.17
CA CYS A 80 11.35 5.90 14.23
C CYS A 80 11.65 7.37 13.89
N PHE A 81 10.91 7.98 12.95
CA PHE A 81 11.21 9.31 12.40
C PHE A 81 10.00 10.26 12.41
N PRO A 82 9.41 10.56 13.58
CA PRO A 82 8.08 11.19 13.69
C PRO A 82 7.92 12.56 13.03
N LEU A 83 9.04 13.27 12.76
CA LEU A 83 9.03 14.61 12.17
C LEU A 83 9.09 14.64 10.64
N VAL A 84 9.49 13.54 10.00
CA VAL A 84 9.69 13.51 8.54
C VAL A 84 8.34 13.34 7.84
N PRO A 85 7.90 14.22 6.94
CA PRO A 85 6.67 14.01 6.17
C PRO A 85 6.75 12.74 5.33
N ILE A 86 5.73 11.88 5.39
CA ILE A 86 5.63 10.67 4.57
C ILE A 86 4.35 10.71 3.76
N ALA A 87 4.47 10.65 2.44
CA ALA A 87 3.32 10.45 1.57
C ALA A 87 3.39 9.07 0.91
N MET A 88 2.24 8.41 0.86
CA MET A 88 2.09 7.09 0.27
C MET A 88 1.87 7.21 -1.23
N ILE A 89 2.40 6.25 -1.99
CA ILE A 89 2.14 6.10 -3.41
C ILE A 89 1.52 4.73 -3.66
N SER A 90 0.41 4.66 -4.38
CA SER A 90 -0.28 3.40 -4.64
C SER A 90 -0.76 3.28 -6.08
N GLY A 91 -0.71 2.06 -6.63
CA GLY A 91 -1.40 1.73 -7.88
C GLY A 91 -2.87 1.33 -7.67
N SER A 92 -3.31 1.19 -6.43
CA SER A 92 -4.68 0.84 -6.04
C SER A 92 -5.17 1.79 -4.95
N ASP A 93 -6.20 2.57 -5.25
CA ASP A 93 -6.67 3.68 -4.42
C ASP A 93 -7.94 3.29 -3.65
N SER A 94 -7.85 2.28 -2.77
CA SER A 94 -9.00 1.95 -1.93
C SER A 94 -9.16 2.98 -0.80
N SER A 95 -10.40 3.41 -0.57
CA SER A 95 -10.74 4.37 0.49
C SER A 95 -10.22 3.94 1.86
N ASP A 96 -10.24 2.64 2.15
CA ASP A 96 -9.82 2.11 3.44
C ASP A 96 -8.31 2.20 3.64
N ILE A 97 -7.53 1.99 2.57
CA ILE A 97 -6.07 2.15 2.64
C ILE A 97 -5.72 3.62 2.77
N ILE A 98 -6.45 4.51 2.08
CA ILE A 98 -6.26 5.97 2.18
C ILE A 98 -6.56 6.44 3.60
N ALA A 99 -7.73 6.09 4.15
CA ALA A 99 -8.14 6.46 5.50
C ALA A 99 -7.18 5.89 6.56
N LEU A 100 -6.79 4.62 6.44
CA LEU A 100 -5.83 4.02 7.37
C LEU A 100 -4.43 4.63 7.24
N ALA A 101 -4.01 5.05 6.05
CA ALA A 101 -2.74 5.76 5.87
C ALA A 101 -2.77 7.13 6.55
N GLU A 102 -3.89 7.85 6.44
CA GLU A 102 -4.12 9.11 7.15
C GLU A 102 -4.08 8.92 8.67
N GLU A 103 -4.81 7.93 9.21
CA GLU A 103 -4.80 7.60 10.64
C GLU A 103 -3.42 7.21 11.16
N LEU A 104 -2.62 6.52 10.35
CA LEU A 104 -1.23 6.15 10.67
C LEU A 104 -0.25 7.34 10.53
N GLY A 105 -0.72 8.53 10.18
CA GLY A 105 0.08 9.75 10.15
C GLY A 105 0.83 9.97 8.83
N ALA A 106 0.31 9.44 7.72
CA ALA A 106 0.76 9.92 6.41
C ALA A 106 0.41 11.42 6.26
N SER A 107 1.27 12.15 5.57
CA SER A 107 1.02 13.52 5.12
C SER A 107 0.24 13.54 3.81
N GLY A 108 0.21 12.44 3.06
CA GLY A 108 -0.60 12.35 1.86
C GLY A 108 -0.65 10.96 1.23
N PHE A 109 -1.48 10.85 0.19
CA PHE A 109 -1.67 9.63 -0.58
C PHE A 109 -1.82 9.97 -2.07
N LEU A 110 -0.93 9.42 -2.90
CA LEU A 110 -0.86 9.71 -4.33
C LEU A 110 -1.11 8.44 -5.14
N SER A 111 -1.94 8.57 -6.18
CA SER A 111 -2.16 7.50 -7.16
C SER A 111 -1.01 7.44 -8.17
N LYS A 112 -0.48 6.24 -8.44
CA LYS A 112 0.50 5.98 -9.53
C LYS A 112 -0.11 6.21 -10.91
N SER A 113 -1.43 6.14 -11.02
CA SER A 113 -2.16 6.39 -12.27
C SER A 113 -2.47 7.88 -12.48
N ALA A 114 -2.18 8.74 -11.51
CA ALA A 114 -2.39 10.17 -11.66
C ALA A 114 -1.47 10.77 -12.74
N HIS A 115 -1.95 11.85 -13.37
CA HIS A 115 -1.15 12.58 -14.35
C HIS A 115 0.08 13.21 -13.66
N PRO A 116 1.27 13.26 -14.30
CA PRO A 116 2.48 13.81 -13.69
C PRO A 116 2.31 15.22 -13.11
N GLU A 117 1.50 16.07 -13.74
CA GLU A 117 1.18 17.42 -13.25
C GLU A 117 0.42 17.41 -11.91
N VAL A 118 -0.46 16.42 -11.70
CA VAL A 118 -1.20 16.26 -10.44
C VAL A 118 -0.26 15.78 -9.33
N ILE A 119 0.62 14.83 -9.65
CA ILE A 119 1.65 14.36 -8.71
C ILE A 119 2.59 15.51 -8.31
N ALA A 120 3.00 16.32 -9.28
CA ALA A 120 3.81 17.51 -9.07
C ALA A 120 3.13 18.54 -8.15
N GLN A 121 1.84 18.82 -8.35
CA GLN A 121 1.07 19.71 -7.48
C GLN A 121 0.95 19.16 -6.06
N ALA A 122 0.66 17.86 -5.92
CA ALA A 122 0.58 17.19 -4.63
C ALA A 122 1.91 17.25 -3.85
N ILE A 123 3.03 17.00 -4.53
CA ILE A 123 4.36 17.10 -3.91
C ILE A 123 4.66 18.52 -3.45
N ASN A 124 4.33 19.54 -4.24
CA ASN A 124 4.49 20.93 -3.82
C ASN A 124 3.66 21.27 -2.57
N ALA A 125 2.41 20.79 -2.50
CA ALA A 125 1.56 20.97 -1.33
C ALA A 125 2.19 20.31 -0.08
N LEU A 126 2.68 19.07 -0.22
CA LEU A 126 3.36 18.36 0.87
C LEU A 126 4.62 19.09 1.36
N LEU A 127 5.41 19.67 0.44
CA LEU A 127 6.62 20.42 0.78
C LEU A 127 6.36 21.75 1.52
N ILE A 128 5.18 22.34 1.36
CA ILE A 128 4.78 23.54 2.14
C ILE A 128 4.06 23.19 3.44
N GLY A 129 3.91 21.90 3.74
CA GLY A 129 3.31 21.39 4.98
C GLY A 129 1.81 21.10 4.89
N ASP A 130 1.22 21.15 3.69
CA ASP A 130 -0.18 20.78 3.50
C ASP A 130 -0.33 19.27 3.37
N ASN A 131 -1.45 18.74 3.89
CA ASN A 131 -1.80 17.34 3.67
C ASN A 131 -2.44 17.17 2.29
N CYS A 132 -2.09 16.09 1.58
CA CYS A 132 -2.61 15.83 0.24
C CYS A 132 -3.22 14.42 0.17
N PHE A 133 -4.54 14.34 0.37
CA PHE A 133 -5.30 13.11 0.24
C PHE A 133 -6.31 13.24 -0.90
N PRO A 134 -6.60 12.15 -1.65
CA PRO A 134 -7.71 12.13 -2.60
C PRO A 134 -9.01 12.45 -1.85
N ASP A 135 -9.90 13.23 -2.46
CA ASP A 135 -11.21 13.50 -1.89
C ASP A 135 -12.01 12.19 -1.83
N ILE A 136 -12.09 11.60 -0.63
CA ILE A 136 -12.70 10.30 -0.38
C ILE A 136 -14.20 10.33 -0.75
N ASP A 137 -14.84 11.49 -0.65
CA ASP A 137 -16.25 11.68 -1.02
C ASP A 137 -16.47 11.82 -2.54
N ALA A 138 -15.42 12.16 -3.29
CA ALA A 138 -15.44 12.23 -4.76
C ALA A 138 -14.99 10.92 -5.43
N ILE A 139 -14.49 9.93 -4.67
CA ILE A 139 -14.23 8.58 -5.18
C ILE A 139 -15.59 7.92 -5.50
N PRO A 140 -15.89 7.57 -6.75
CA PRO A 140 -17.18 6.98 -7.09
C PRO A 140 -17.40 5.68 -6.30
N LYS A 141 -18.39 5.67 -5.41
CA LYS A 141 -18.82 4.52 -4.58
C LYS A 141 -19.17 3.25 -5.39
N ASP A 142 -19.24 3.36 -6.71
CA ASP A 142 -19.52 2.27 -7.66
C ASP A 142 -18.34 1.29 -7.90
N ALA A 143 -17.13 1.63 -7.45
CA ALA A 143 -15.99 0.71 -7.50
C ALA A 143 -15.95 -0.24 -6.28
N ILE A 144 -16.25 0.29 -5.09
CA ILE A 144 -16.21 -0.45 -3.82
C ILE A 144 -17.38 -1.45 -3.71
N ASN A 145 -18.60 -1.03 -4.05
CA ASN A 145 -19.75 -1.96 -4.06
C ASN A 145 -19.60 -3.10 -5.08
N ARG A 146 -18.83 -2.85 -6.15
CA ARG A 146 -18.58 -3.84 -7.20
C ARG A 146 -17.48 -4.82 -6.79
N GLU A 147 -16.43 -4.35 -6.13
CA GLU A 147 -15.36 -5.22 -5.64
C GLU A 147 -15.78 -6.02 -4.40
N ILE A 148 -16.45 -5.40 -3.42
CA ILE A 148 -17.08 -6.12 -2.30
C ILE A 148 -18.16 -7.07 -2.81
N GLY A 149 -18.99 -6.63 -3.77
CA GLY A 149 -20.00 -7.47 -4.41
C GLY A 149 -19.41 -8.67 -5.15
N GLU A 150 -18.33 -8.48 -5.91
CA GLU A 150 -17.62 -9.56 -6.60
C GLU A 150 -16.93 -10.52 -5.64
N VAL A 151 -16.33 -10.01 -4.55
CA VAL A 151 -15.70 -10.84 -3.54
C VAL A 151 -16.77 -11.64 -2.77
N ALA A 152 -17.90 -11.01 -2.43
CA ALA A 152 -19.05 -11.68 -1.80
C ALA A 152 -19.68 -12.74 -2.72
N GLU A 153 -19.82 -12.48 -4.02
CA GLU A 153 -20.25 -13.48 -5.00
C GLU A 153 -19.26 -14.64 -5.12
N LYS A 154 -17.95 -14.36 -5.13
CA LYS A 154 -16.90 -15.40 -5.16
C LYS A 154 -16.92 -16.25 -3.90
N VAL A 155 -17.18 -15.66 -2.73
CA VAL A 155 -17.37 -16.40 -1.46
C VAL A 155 -18.64 -17.23 -1.49
N ALA A 156 -19.76 -16.68 -1.98
CA ALA A 156 -21.02 -17.41 -2.14
C ALA A 156 -20.90 -18.58 -3.14
N SER A 157 -19.98 -18.50 -4.10
CA SER A 157 -19.67 -19.56 -5.05
C SER A 157 -18.79 -20.70 -4.49
N LEU A 158 -18.31 -20.57 -3.25
CA LEU A 158 -17.51 -21.62 -2.60
C LEU A 158 -18.39 -22.81 -2.22
N THR A 159 -17.84 -24.02 -2.38
CA THR A 159 -18.51 -25.21 -1.81
C THR A 159 -18.43 -25.17 -0.28
N PRO A 160 -19.31 -25.88 0.44
CA PRO A 160 -19.29 -25.89 1.91
C PRO A 160 -17.93 -26.31 2.50
N ALA A 161 -17.21 -27.22 1.82
CA ALA A 161 -15.86 -27.62 2.22
C ALA A 161 -14.81 -26.53 1.94
N GLN A 162 -14.92 -25.81 0.81
CA GLN A 162 -14.03 -24.69 0.50
C GLN A 162 -14.24 -23.51 1.43
N PHE A 163 -15.49 -23.21 1.78
CA PHE A 163 -15.83 -22.13 2.72
C PHE A 163 -15.21 -22.35 4.10
N LYS A 164 -15.33 -23.57 4.65
CA LYS A 164 -14.69 -23.92 5.93
C LYS A 164 -13.17 -23.75 5.91
N ILE A 165 -12.52 -24.17 4.83
CA ILE A 165 -11.07 -24.00 4.65
C ILE A 165 -10.73 -22.51 4.52
N PHE A 166 -11.51 -21.75 3.76
CA PHE A 166 -11.34 -20.31 3.59
C PHE A 166 -11.38 -19.57 4.94
N THR A 167 -12.38 -19.82 5.79
CA THR A 167 -12.50 -19.19 7.12
C THR A 167 -11.27 -19.46 7.99
N LEU A 168 -10.85 -20.72 8.12
CA LEU A 168 -9.69 -21.09 8.94
C LEU A 168 -8.37 -20.50 8.40
N VAL A 169 -8.29 -20.25 7.10
CA VAL A 169 -7.14 -19.57 6.47
C VAL A 169 -7.11 -18.10 6.83
N CYS A 170 -8.28 -17.45 6.87
CA CYS A 170 -8.46 -16.06 7.29
C CYS A 170 -8.12 -15.88 8.77
N ASP A 171 -8.44 -16.87 9.60
CA ASP A 171 -8.05 -16.94 11.01
C ASP A 171 -6.54 -17.20 11.22
N GLY A 172 -5.77 -17.34 10.13
CA GLY A 172 -4.31 -17.50 10.18
C GLY A 172 -3.81 -18.92 10.40
N LEU A 173 -4.67 -19.95 10.40
CA LEU A 173 -4.26 -21.33 10.70
C LEU A 173 -3.40 -21.94 9.59
N LEU A 174 -2.33 -22.64 9.96
CA LEU A 174 -1.47 -23.36 9.02
C LEU A 174 -2.21 -24.55 8.37
N ASN A 175 -1.80 -24.97 7.17
CA ASN A 175 -2.44 -26.08 6.46
C ASN A 175 -2.50 -27.37 7.29
N LYS A 176 -1.50 -27.62 8.13
CA LYS A 176 -1.44 -28.76 9.06
C LYS A 176 -2.49 -28.65 10.19
N GLN A 177 -2.75 -27.42 10.67
CA GLN A 177 -3.78 -27.15 11.67
C GLN A 177 -5.17 -27.27 11.05
N ILE A 178 -5.38 -26.73 9.84
CA ILE A 178 -6.63 -26.87 9.09
C ILE A 178 -6.94 -28.34 8.81
N ALA A 179 -5.93 -29.13 8.40
CA ALA A 179 -6.06 -30.56 8.18
C ALA A 179 -6.51 -31.31 9.44
N TYR A 180 -5.95 -30.92 10.59
CA TYR A 180 -6.32 -31.46 11.90
C TYR A 180 -7.76 -31.07 12.29
N GLU A 181 -8.12 -29.79 12.21
CA GLU A 181 -9.45 -29.27 12.54
C GLU A 181 -10.56 -29.89 11.68
N LEU A 182 -10.29 -30.12 10.40
CA LEU A 182 -11.27 -30.68 9.46
C LEU A 182 -11.18 -32.21 9.34
N ASN A 183 -10.25 -32.86 10.05
CA ASN A 183 -9.97 -34.29 9.98
C ASN A 183 -9.77 -34.80 8.53
N ILE A 184 -8.96 -34.10 7.75
CA ILE A 184 -8.61 -34.42 6.35
C ILE A 184 -7.10 -34.42 6.14
N ALA A 185 -6.63 -34.98 5.01
CA ALA A 185 -5.21 -34.95 4.68
C ALA A 185 -4.74 -33.53 4.32
N GLU A 186 -3.52 -33.17 4.71
CA GLU A 186 -2.91 -31.87 4.38
C GLU A 186 -2.83 -31.63 2.87
N ASN A 187 -2.62 -32.69 2.09
CA ASN A 187 -2.61 -32.60 0.63
C ASN A 187 -3.98 -32.18 0.07
N THR A 188 -5.07 -32.66 0.68
CA THR A 188 -6.45 -32.27 0.34
C THR A 188 -6.69 -30.79 0.65
N VAL A 189 -6.16 -30.28 1.76
CA VAL A 189 -6.20 -28.83 2.08
C VAL A 189 -5.49 -28.01 1.00
N LYS A 190 -4.30 -28.44 0.54
CA LYS A 190 -3.56 -27.76 -0.54
C LYS A 190 -4.33 -27.75 -1.85
N THR A 191 -4.98 -28.85 -2.22
CA THR A 191 -5.83 -28.92 -3.42
C THR A 191 -7.02 -27.95 -3.32
N HIS A 192 -7.72 -27.92 -2.19
CA HIS A 192 -8.82 -26.97 -2.00
C HIS A 192 -8.35 -25.52 -2.00
N LEU A 193 -7.23 -25.21 -1.35
CA LEU A 193 -6.62 -23.88 -1.35
C LEU A 193 -6.23 -23.42 -2.75
N SER A 194 -5.66 -24.29 -3.57
CA SER A 194 -5.33 -23.97 -4.96
C SER A 194 -6.58 -23.57 -5.75
N ASN A 195 -7.68 -24.30 -5.56
CA ASN A 195 -8.95 -24.01 -6.22
C ASN A 195 -9.58 -22.69 -5.71
N ILE A 196 -9.43 -22.38 -4.43
CA ILE A 196 -9.85 -21.10 -3.84
C ILE A 196 -9.01 -19.96 -4.43
N PHE A 197 -7.69 -20.10 -4.49
CA PHE A 197 -6.80 -19.10 -5.11
C PHE A 197 -7.16 -18.81 -6.56
N THR A 198 -7.49 -19.85 -7.34
CA THR A 198 -7.97 -19.68 -8.72
C THR A 198 -9.30 -18.95 -8.78
N LYS A 199 -10.27 -19.27 -7.91
CA LYS A 199 -11.58 -18.59 -7.86
C LYS A 199 -11.48 -17.12 -7.47
N PHE A 200 -10.56 -16.79 -6.57
CA PHE A 200 -10.33 -15.42 -6.08
C PHE A 200 -9.29 -14.66 -6.91
N ASN A 201 -8.74 -15.28 -7.95
CA ASN A 201 -7.68 -14.74 -8.80
C ASN A 201 -6.44 -14.23 -8.03
N VAL A 202 -6.11 -14.89 -6.92
CA VAL A 202 -4.97 -14.55 -6.06
C VAL A 202 -3.87 -15.61 -6.15
N ARG A 203 -2.62 -15.17 -5.98
CA ARG A 203 -1.44 -16.07 -6.08
C ARG A 203 -0.82 -16.40 -4.73
N LYS A 204 -1.09 -15.60 -3.70
CA LYS A 204 -0.49 -15.72 -2.37
C LYS A 204 -1.57 -15.81 -1.32
N ARG A 205 -1.32 -16.62 -0.30
CA ARG A 205 -2.17 -16.79 0.89
C ARG A 205 -2.48 -15.45 1.56
N THR A 206 -1.48 -14.58 1.67
CA THR A 206 -1.64 -13.24 2.28
C THR A 206 -2.67 -12.41 1.52
N ASN A 207 -2.70 -12.48 0.18
CA ASN A 207 -3.68 -11.76 -0.63
C ASN A 207 -5.11 -12.27 -0.39
N LEU A 208 -5.28 -13.57 -0.15
CA LEU A 208 -6.58 -14.14 0.20
C LEU A 208 -7.09 -13.63 1.56
N ILE A 209 -6.19 -13.49 2.54
CA ILE A 209 -6.52 -12.97 3.88
C ILE A 209 -6.88 -11.49 3.80
N ILE A 210 -6.14 -10.70 3.00
CA ILE A 210 -6.44 -9.28 2.78
C ILE A 210 -7.82 -9.12 2.13
N LEU A 211 -8.13 -9.90 1.08
CA LEU A 211 -9.46 -9.89 0.44
C LEU A 211 -10.59 -10.29 1.40
N ALA A 212 -10.33 -11.24 2.30
CA ALA A 212 -11.32 -11.66 3.27
C ALA A 212 -11.61 -10.58 4.32
N ASN A 213 -10.59 -9.80 4.71
CA ASN A 213 -10.77 -8.69 5.65
C ASN A 213 -11.69 -7.61 5.08
N LEU A 214 -11.73 -7.42 3.76
CA LEU A 214 -12.68 -6.50 3.10
C LEU A 214 -14.15 -6.89 3.32
N LEU A 215 -14.45 -8.17 3.57
CA LEU A 215 -15.80 -8.64 3.87
C LEU A 215 -16.20 -8.48 5.34
N ASN A 216 -15.20 -8.42 6.25
CA ASN A 216 -15.43 -8.29 7.69
C ASN A 216 -15.64 -6.84 8.15
N VAL A 217 -15.47 -5.87 7.26
CA VAL A 217 -15.65 -4.43 7.57
C VAL A 217 -17.13 -4.06 7.79
N GLU A 218 -18.08 -4.94 7.45
CA GLU A 218 -19.53 -4.71 7.71
C GLU A 218 -20.03 -5.23 9.08
N ALA A 219 -19.18 -5.84 9.90
CA ALA A 219 -19.59 -6.37 11.21
C ALA A 219 -19.09 -5.51 12.38
N THR A 220 -19.29 -4.18 12.34
CA THR A 220 -19.32 -3.34 13.55
C THR A 220 -20.24 -2.14 13.34
#